data_AF-A0A933CRU8-F1
#
_entry.id   AF-A0A933CRU8-F1
#
_cell.length_a   1.000
_cell.length_b   1.000
_cell.length_c   1.000
_cell.angle_alpha   90.00
_cell.angle_beta   90.00
_cell.angle_gamma   90.00
#
_symmetry.space_group_name_H-M   'P 1'
#
loop_
_entity.id
_entity.type
_entity.pdbx_description
1 polymer ?
#
loop_
_entity_poly.entity_id
_entity_poly.type
_entity_poly.pdbx_seq_one_letter_code
_entity_poly.pdbx_strand_id
1 'polypeptide(L)'
;MPRWNVNGNFSLGNMDTGNIRDMFYVAAPWGSGSWGIQGATFTSADRKLSGQRFYCTGNNAYMYGKEERGEWGFVRYIQGDAWGGTHQGPVPWHKPPPLSISGKTLTMSLGLYRDTHTFLGSGRHWVMYAINIWVSSPNFPLGRDINHKKPLVLDLAFFHSGPLNTHISNDAHHYQEAIGTAPVRSWHSQSFNLSNYINRALLHFHLPSTDAKVYQVEFLIELVNAEGAAMIDNFHLDY
;
A
#
# COMPACT_ATOMS: atom_id res chain seq x y z
N MET A 1 19.23 -4.87 -14.45
CA MET A 1 19.07 -4.14 -13.17
C MET A 1 17.88 -4.74 -12.44
N PRO A 2 17.89 -4.87 -11.10
CA PRO A 2 16.69 -5.27 -10.39
C PRO A 2 15.58 -4.25 -10.70
N ARG A 3 14.47 -4.73 -11.25
CA ARG A 3 13.29 -3.90 -11.53
C ARG A 3 12.16 -4.50 -10.72
N TRP A 4 11.45 -3.67 -9.96
CA TRP A 4 10.21 -4.08 -9.33
C TRP A 4 9.08 -3.85 -10.33
N ASN A 5 8.24 -4.85 -10.51
CA ASN A 5 7.17 -4.84 -11.50
C ASN A 5 7.69 -4.54 -12.93
N VAL A 6 8.61 -5.36 -13.46
CA VAL A 6 9.36 -5.16 -14.72
C VAL A 6 8.49 -4.86 -15.97
N ASN A 7 7.19 -5.15 -15.92
CA ASN A 7 6.25 -4.84 -17.00
C ASN A 7 5.32 -3.65 -16.70
N GLY A 8 5.38 -3.04 -15.52
CA GLY A 8 4.66 -1.82 -15.13
C GLY A 8 3.13 -1.89 -15.14
N ASN A 9 2.55 -2.89 -15.77
CA ASN A 9 1.12 -3.10 -15.91
C ASN A 9 0.63 -4.10 -14.87
N PHE A 10 -0.61 -3.94 -14.41
CA PHE A 10 -1.34 -5.05 -13.84
C PHE A 10 -1.79 -5.97 -14.99
N SER A 11 -0.83 -6.50 -15.77
CA SER A 11 -1.08 -7.58 -16.75
C SER A 11 -1.31 -8.89 -16.03
N LEU A 12 -2.32 -8.86 -15.20
CA LEU A 12 -2.84 -9.94 -14.41
C LEU A 12 -3.91 -10.64 -15.23
N GLY A 13 -4.07 -11.95 -15.02
CA GLY A 13 -5.22 -12.65 -15.59
C GLY A 13 -6.53 -12.08 -15.05
N ASN A 14 -7.59 -12.10 -15.85
CA ASN A 14 -8.91 -11.66 -15.40
C ASN A 14 -9.31 -12.39 -14.11
N MET A 15 -9.85 -11.66 -13.15
CA MET A 15 -10.26 -12.19 -11.85
C MET A 15 -11.35 -11.30 -11.27
N ASP A 16 -12.32 -11.89 -10.58
CA ASP A 16 -13.30 -11.18 -9.77
C ASP A 16 -13.57 -12.00 -8.50
N THR A 17 -13.35 -11.42 -7.32
CA THR A 17 -13.68 -12.10 -6.07
C THR A 17 -15.18 -12.12 -5.79
N GLY A 18 -15.96 -11.32 -6.53
CA GLY A 18 -17.29 -10.94 -6.11
C GLY A 18 -17.25 -10.09 -4.83
N ASN A 19 -18.42 -9.84 -4.26
CA ASN A 19 -18.54 -9.11 -3.00
C ASN A 19 -18.23 -10.03 -1.83
N ILE A 20 -17.21 -9.68 -1.05
CA ILE A 20 -16.87 -10.32 0.20
C ILE A 20 -17.37 -9.41 1.33
N ARG A 21 -18.06 -9.98 2.32
CA ARG A 21 -18.66 -9.24 3.44
C ARG A 21 -18.21 -9.84 4.76
N ASP A 22 -17.95 -8.96 5.73
CA ASP A 22 -17.62 -9.32 7.11
C ASP A 22 -16.57 -10.41 7.23
N MET A 23 -15.45 -10.23 6.52
CA MET A 23 -14.42 -11.25 6.42
C MET A 23 -13.03 -10.62 6.34
N PHE A 24 -12.06 -11.30 6.95
CA PHE A 24 -10.64 -11.11 6.67
C PHE A 24 -10.30 -11.87 5.39
N TYR A 25 -9.77 -11.18 4.37
CA TYR A 25 -9.47 -11.83 3.09
C TYR A 25 -8.03 -11.55 2.67
N VAL A 26 -7.31 -12.62 2.31
CA VAL A 26 -5.96 -12.57 1.76
C VAL A 26 -5.84 -13.61 0.66
N ALA A 27 -5.34 -13.20 -0.50
CA ALA A 27 -5.08 -14.12 -1.61
C ALA A 27 -3.91 -13.65 -2.49
N ALA A 28 -3.37 -14.57 -3.28
CA ALA A 28 -2.47 -14.28 -4.39
C ALA A 28 -3.00 -15.03 -5.63
N PRO A 29 -4.10 -14.54 -6.24
CA PRO A 29 -4.87 -15.32 -7.22
C PRO A 29 -4.12 -15.63 -8.51
N TRP A 30 -3.03 -14.90 -8.78
CA TRP A 30 -2.17 -15.10 -9.95
C TRP A 30 -0.86 -15.85 -9.61
N GLY A 31 -0.78 -16.47 -8.43
CA GLY A 31 0.38 -17.23 -7.99
C GLY A 31 1.51 -16.40 -7.39
N SER A 32 2.58 -17.11 -7.02
CA SER A 32 3.75 -16.56 -6.30
C SER A 32 4.61 -15.58 -7.08
N GLY A 33 4.36 -15.44 -8.39
CA GLY A 33 5.03 -14.46 -9.25
C GLY A 33 4.29 -13.13 -9.35
N SER A 34 3.18 -12.93 -8.63
CA SER A 34 2.31 -11.77 -8.81
C SER A 34 1.95 -11.05 -7.51
N TRP A 35 1.10 -10.02 -7.61
CA TRP A 35 0.58 -9.23 -6.50
C TRP A 35 -0.26 -10.07 -5.54
N GLY A 36 -0.11 -9.79 -4.24
CA GLY A 36 -1.06 -10.20 -3.21
C GLY A 36 -2.20 -9.20 -3.13
N ILE A 37 -3.37 -9.66 -2.71
CA ILE A 37 -4.51 -8.83 -2.34
C ILE A 37 -4.88 -9.09 -0.90
N GLN A 38 -5.32 -8.05 -0.22
CA GLN A 38 -5.79 -8.16 1.16
C GLN A 38 -6.84 -7.11 1.46
N GLY A 39 -7.89 -7.51 2.18
CA GLY A 39 -8.71 -6.57 2.92
C GLY A 39 -8.97 -7.05 4.33
N ALA A 40 -8.74 -6.14 5.27
CA ALA A 40 -8.73 -6.44 6.69
C ALA A 40 -8.95 -5.18 7.53
N THR A 41 -9.32 -5.37 8.78
CA THR A 41 -9.11 -4.37 9.83
C THR A 41 -7.85 -4.67 10.62
N PHE A 42 -7.28 -3.65 11.24
CA PHE A 42 -6.09 -3.78 12.10
C PHE A 42 -6.31 -3.31 13.53
N THR A 43 -7.50 -2.80 13.84
CA THR A 43 -7.93 -2.49 15.22
C THR A 43 -8.78 -3.59 15.86
N SER A 44 -9.32 -4.52 15.08
CA SER A 44 -10.05 -5.69 15.58
C SER A 44 -9.15 -6.93 15.62
N ALA A 45 -9.41 -7.80 16.60
CA ALA A 45 -8.76 -9.10 16.72
C ALA A 45 -9.18 -10.08 15.60
N ASP A 46 -10.40 -9.98 15.08
CA ASP A 46 -10.89 -10.86 14.00
C ASP A 46 -10.58 -10.34 12.60
N ARG A 47 -10.12 -9.08 12.51
CA ARG A 47 -9.62 -8.42 11.30
C ARG A 47 -10.62 -8.37 10.15
N LYS A 48 -11.91 -8.49 10.43
CA LYS A 48 -12.95 -8.52 9.39
C LYS A 48 -13.24 -7.11 8.89
N LEU A 49 -13.29 -6.96 7.57
CA LEU A 49 -13.71 -5.74 6.91
C LEU A 49 -15.20 -5.85 6.51
N SER A 50 -16.00 -4.80 6.69
CA SER A 50 -17.46 -4.84 6.41
C SER A 50 -17.78 -5.23 4.96
N GLY A 51 -17.02 -4.68 4.01
CA GLY A 51 -17.15 -5.05 2.60
C GLY A 51 -15.84 -4.91 1.84
N GLN A 52 -15.60 -5.81 0.89
CA GLN A 52 -14.46 -5.73 -0.01
C GLN A 52 -14.73 -6.46 -1.33
N ARG A 53 -14.02 -6.05 -2.38
CA ARG A 53 -13.99 -6.75 -3.67
C ARG A 53 -12.70 -6.41 -4.40
N PHE A 54 -12.11 -7.42 -5.01
CA PHE A 54 -10.98 -7.26 -5.93
C PHE A 54 -11.41 -7.76 -7.29
N TYR A 55 -11.02 -7.00 -8.32
CA TYR A 55 -11.35 -7.34 -9.69
C TYR A 55 -10.18 -6.94 -10.57
N CYS A 56 -9.91 -7.69 -11.62
CA CYS A 56 -8.95 -7.33 -12.64
C CYS A 56 -9.50 -7.66 -14.02
N THR A 57 -9.35 -6.71 -14.94
CA THR A 57 -9.72 -6.86 -16.35
C THR A 57 -8.77 -6.10 -17.25
N GLY A 58 -8.28 -6.78 -18.29
CA GLY A 58 -7.24 -6.25 -19.16
C GLY A 58 -5.98 -5.96 -18.36
N ASN A 59 -5.57 -4.69 -18.30
CA ASN A 59 -4.40 -4.23 -17.53
C ASN A 59 -4.76 -3.48 -16.25
N ASN A 60 -6.05 -3.45 -15.87
CA ASN A 60 -6.51 -2.63 -14.75
C ASN A 60 -6.83 -3.51 -13.55
N ALA A 61 -6.28 -3.15 -12.39
CA ALA A 61 -6.62 -3.75 -11.11
C ALA A 61 -7.57 -2.85 -10.33
N TYR A 62 -8.73 -3.37 -9.97
CA TYR A 62 -9.74 -2.71 -9.15
C TYR A 62 -9.70 -3.23 -7.73
N MET A 63 -9.92 -2.34 -6.77
CA MET A 63 -10.33 -2.75 -5.43
C MET A 63 -11.36 -1.80 -4.85
N TYR A 64 -12.20 -2.37 -4.02
CA TYR A 64 -13.20 -1.70 -3.22
C TYR A 64 -13.08 -2.16 -1.78
N GLY A 65 -13.20 -1.22 -0.86
CA GLY A 65 -13.32 -1.49 0.56
C GLY A 65 -14.44 -0.66 1.18
N LYS A 66 -15.04 -1.22 2.21
CA LYS A 66 -16.04 -0.60 3.07
C LYS A 66 -15.75 -0.98 4.52
N GLU A 67 -15.74 0.02 5.38
CA GLU A 67 -15.70 -0.18 6.83
C GLU A 67 -16.73 0.73 7.51
N GLU A 68 -17.67 0.14 8.26
CA GLU A 68 -18.82 0.86 8.83
C GLU A 68 -18.98 0.72 10.35
N ARG A 69 -18.08 0.00 11.02
CA ARG A 69 -18.07 -0.22 12.48
C ARG A 69 -17.19 0.77 13.25
N GLY A 70 -16.58 1.73 12.56
CA GLY A 70 -15.63 2.69 13.15
C GLY A 70 -14.24 2.13 13.40
N GLU A 71 -13.94 0.94 12.88
CA GLU A 71 -12.61 0.35 12.89
C GLU A 71 -11.71 0.96 11.82
N TRP A 72 -10.39 0.84 12.00
CA TRP A 72 -9.45 1.14 10.93
C TRP A 72 -9.25 -0.08 10.05
N GLY A 73 -9.65 0.07 8.79
CA GLY A 73 -9.61 -0.95 7.77
C GLY A 73 -8.80 -0.54 6.55
N PHE A 74 -8.42 -1.51 5.75
CA PHE A 74 -7.83 -1.27 4.45
C PHE A 74 -8.20 -2.35 3.44
N VAL A 75 -8.16 -1.98 2.16
CA VAL A 75 -7.98 -2.91 1.04
C VAL A 75 -6.71 -2.54 0.30
N ARG A 76 -5.95 -3.54 -0.16
CA ARG A 76 -4.65 -3.28 -0.78
C ARG A 76 -4.21 -4.35 -1.78
N TYR A 77 -3.39 -3.90 -2.72
CA TYR A 77 -2.49 -4.72 -3.52
C TYR A 77 -1.08 -4.64 -2.95
N ILE A 78 -0.39 -5.77 -2.80
CA ILE A 78 0.88 -5.87 -2.08
C ILE A 78 1.93 -6.59 -2.94
N GLN A 79 3.15 -6.06 -2.98
CA GLN A 79 4.35 -6.77 -3.42
C GLN A 79 5.46 -6.61 -2.39
N GLY A 80 6.29 -7.65 -2.23
CA GLY A 80 7.35 -7.68 -1.23
C GLY A 80 6.90 -8.21 0.13
N ASP A 81 7.80 -8.10 1.10
CA ASP A 81 7.60 -8.55 2.47
C ASP A 81 8.53 -7.79 3.43
N ALA A 82 7.96 -6.83 4.15
CA ALA A 82 8.67 -6.08 5.18
C ALA A 82 8.72 -6.82 6.52
N TRP A 83 7.92 -7.85 6.73
CA TRP A 83 7.66 -8.43 8.05
C TRP A 83 8.23 -9.85 8.22
N GLY A 84 8.73 -10.46 7.16
CA GLY A 84 9.32 -11.80 7.19
C GLY A 84 8.30 -12.91 7.49
N GLY A 85 7.01 -12.62 7.36
CA GLY A 85 5.93 -13.51 7.75
C GLY A 85 5.54 -14.50 6.64
N THR A 86 5.00 -15.65 7.05
CA THR A 86 4.18 -16.47 6.18
C THR A 86 2.90 -15.69 5.89
N HIS A 87 2.63 -15.42 4.62
CA HIS A 87 1.35 -14.85 4.21
C HIS A 87 0.20 -15.65 4.82
N GLN A 88 -0.82 -14.96 5.33
CA GLN A 88 -1.99 -15.62 5.92
C GLN A 88 -2.94 -16.19 4.85
N GLY A 89 -2.57 -16.10 3.56
CA GLY A 89 -3.29 -16.68 2.43
C GLY A 89 -2.68 -18.02 1.98
N PRO A 90 -3.46 -18.84 1.26
CA PRO A 90 -3.04 -20.19 0.85
C PRO A 90 -1.94 -20.19 -0.22
N VAL A 91 -1.78 -19.08 -0.93
CA VAL A 91 -0.81 -18.91 -2.01
C VAL A 91 0.08 -17.72 -1.65
N PRO A 92 1.41 -17.88 -1.64
CA PRO A 92 2.29 -16.73 -1.41
C PRO A 92 2.22 -15.75 -2.58
N TRP A 93 2.42 -14.46 -2.34
CA TRP A 93 2.60 -13.47 -3.40
C TRP A 93 4.09 -13.22 -3.67
N HIS A 94 4.37 -12.43 -4.70
CA HIS A 94 5.72 -12.13 -5.15
C HIS A 94 6.48 -11.28 -4.14
N LYS A 95 7.63 -11.81 -3.71
CA LYS A 95 8.61 -11.13 -2.85
C LYS A 95 9.91 -10.90 -3.65
N PRO A 96 9.95 -9.90 -4.55
CA PRO A 96 11.18 -9.58 -5.26
C PRO A 96 12.30 -9.19 -4.28
N PRO A 97 13.58 -9.33 -4.66
CA PRO A 97 14.69 -8.88 -3.84
C PRO A 97 14.54 -7.39 -3.45
N PRO A 98 14.82 -7.01 -2.20
CA PRO A 98 14.70 -5.63 -1.73
C PRO A 98 15.54 -4.65 -2.57
N LEU A 99 14.99 -3.47 -2.87
CA LEU A 99 15.69 -2.44 -3.65
C LEU A 99 16.53 -1.56 -2.75
N SER A 100 17.85 -1.54 -2.97
CA SER A 100 18.71 -0.55 -2.32
C SER A 100 18.33 0.86 -2.75
N ILE A 101 18.25 1.79 -1.80
CA ILE A 101 18.08 3.23 -2.06
C ILE A 101 19.43 3.97 -2.11
N SER A 102 20.49 3.34 -1.61
CA SER A 102 21.80 3.97 -1.45
C SER A 102 22.48 4.19 -2.80
N GLY A 103 22.81 5.45 -3.10
CA GLY A 103 23.44 5.85 -4.37
C GLY A 103 22.56 5.61 -5.61
N LYS A 104 21.24 5.49 -5.43
CA LYS A 104 20.27 5.22 -6.50
C LYS A 104 19.14 6.23 -6.48
N THR A 105 18.66 6.61 -7.66
CA THR A 105 17.40 7.33 -7.82
C THR A 105 16.31 6.31 -8.05
N LEU A 106 15.25 6.34 -7.24
CA LEU A 106 14.06 5.54 -7.47
C LEU A 106 13.01 6.44 -8.08
N THR A 107 12.49 6.03 -9.23
CA THR A 107 11.35 6.67 -9.89
C THR A 107 10.16 5.74 -9.79
N MET A 108 9.02 6.30 -9.41
CA MET A 108 7.75 5.59 -9.37
C MET A 108 6.78 6.24 -10.32
N SER A 109 6.00 5.44 -11.05
CA SER A 109 4.80 5.95 -11.70
C SER A 109 3.59 5.06 -11.47
N LEU A 110 2.42 5.67 -11.62
CA LEU A 110 1.12 5.11 -11.33
C LEU A 110 0.07 5.79 -12.21
N GLY A 111 -0.89 5.02 -12.71
CA GLY A 111 -2.22 5.48 -13.10
C GLY A 111 -3.24 5.12 -12.02
N LEU A 112 -4.02 6.10 -11.56
CA LEU A 112 -5.07 5.92 -10.58
C LEU A 112 -6.38 6.51 -11.10
N TYR A 113 -7.43 5.70 -11.12
CA TYR A 113 -8.81 6.13 -11.29
C TYR A 113 -9.53 5.96 -9.96
N ARG A 114 -9.80 7.07 -9.26
CA ARG A 114 -10.61 7.02 -8.03
C ARG A 114 -12.08 6.96 -8.43
N ASP A 115 -12.72 5.82 -8.22
CA ASP A 115 -14.10 5.60 -8.68
C ASP A 115 -15.14 6.22 -7.74
N THR A 116 -15.06 5.88 -6.46
CA THR A 116 -15.97 6.40 -5.44
C THR A 116 -15.23 6.71 -4.14
N HIS A 117 -15.75 7.64 -3.37
CA HIS A 117 -15.55 7.67 -1.93
C HIS A 117 -16.85 8.11 -1.27
N THR A 118 -17.19 7.54 -0.12
CA THR A 118 -18.42 7.89 0.60
C THR A 118 -18.16 7.79 2.10
N PHE A 119 -18.60 8.79 2.86
CA PHE A 119 -18.57 8.73 4.32
C PHE A 119 -19.88 8.15 4.84
N LEU A 120 -19.75 7.25 5.81
CA LEU A 120 -20.85 6.53 6.42
C LEU A 120 -21.15 7.15 7.77
N GLY A 121 -22.36 7.70 7.92
CA GLY A 121 -22.79 8.36 9.15
C GLY A 121 -22.12 9.72 9.40
N SER A 122 -22.39 10.29 10.57
CA SER A 122 -21.94 11.64 10.97
C SER A 122 -20.73 11.64 11.91
N GLY A 123 -20.16 10.47 12.19
CA GLY A 123 -19.05 10.29 13.13
C GLY A 123 -17.67 10.55 12.53
N ARG A 124 -16.63 10.13 13.27
CA ARG A 124 -15.25 10.08 12.76
C ARG A 124 -15.22 9.24 11.49
N HIS A 125 -14.76 9.82 10.40
CA HIS A 125 -14.59 9.14 9.13
C HIS A 125 -13.18 9.38 8.58
N TRP A 126 -12.68 8.40 7.83
CA TRP A 126 -11.40 8.47 7.15
C TRP A 126 -11.49 7.73 5.84
N VAL A 127 -10.95 8.34 4.79
CA VAL A 127 -10.54 7.60 3.60
C VAL A 127 -9.21 8.16 3.12
N MET A 128 -8.28 7.27 2.77
CA MET A 128 -7.03 7.64 2.12
C MET A 128 -6.73 6.69 0.96
N TYR A 129 -6.39 7.25 -0.20
CA TYR A 129 -5.86 6.52 -1.35
C TYR A 129 -4.38 6.80 -1.40
N ALA A 130 -3.56 5.79 -1.18
CA ALA A 130 -2.12 5.99 -1.04
C ALA A 130 -1.31 4.86 -1.64
N ILE A 131 -0.03 5.14 -1.84
CA ILE A 131 1.00 4.12 -1.94
C ILE A 131 1.71 4.04 -0.59
N ASN A 132 1.87 2.82 -0.07
CA ASN A 132 2.74 2.54 1.06
C ASN A 132 4.07 1.99 0.61
N ILE A 133 5.16 2.60 1.09
CA ILE A 133 6.53 2.14 0.86
C ILE A 133 7.15 1.77 2.19
N TRP A 134 7.56 0.52 2.32
CA TRP A 134 8.22 0.01 3.51
C TRP A 134 9.72 -0.05 3.30
N VAL A 135 10.45 0.76 4.05
CA VAL A 135 11.90 0.86 4.05
C VAL A 135 12.45 0.29 5.36
N SER A 136 13.47 -0.55 5.26
CA SER A 136 14.17 -1.08 6.43
C SER A 136 15.69 -1.10 6.21
N SER A 137 16.44 -1.13 7.30
CA SER A 137 17.90 -1.17 7.34
C SER A 137 18.33 -1.88 8.62
N PRO A 138 19.42 -2.69 8.61
CA PRO A 138 19.99 -3.26 9.83
C PRO A 138 20.43 -2.20 10.85
N ASN A 139 20.61 -0.95 10.42
CA ASN A 139 21.04 0.17 11.25
C ASN A 139 19.87 1.00 11.82
N PHE A 140 18.63 0.62 11.55
CA PHE A 140 17.47 1.26 12.18
C PHE A 140 17.34 0.86 13.66
N PRO A 141 16.52 1.60 14.44
CA PRO A 141 16.16 1.20 15.80
C PRO A 141 15.53 -0.19 15.86
N LEU A 142 15.60 -0.86 17.01
CA LEU A 142 15.00 -2.19 17.21
C LEU A 142 13.47 -2.15 17.02
N GLY A 143 12.94 -3.23 16.44
CA GLY A 143 11.52 -3.39 16.15
C GLY A 143 11.18 -4.82 15.73
N ARG A 144 10.22 -4.96 14.81
CA ARG A 144 9.61 -6.27 14.46
C ARG A 144 9.57 -6.56 12.97
N ASP A 145 10.21 -5.74 12.14
CA ASP A 145 10.33 -6.04 10.72
C ASP A 145 11.25 -7.26 10.46
N ILE A 146 11.42 -7.60 9.20
CA ILE A 146 12.25 -8.72 8.73
C ILE A 146 13.72 -8.63 9.18
N ASN A 147 14.22 -7.44 9.50
CA ASN A 147 15.57 -7.20 10.02
C ASN A 147 15.58 -7.04 11.56
N HIS A 148 14.45 -7.31 12.23
CA HIS A 148 14.20 -7.06 13.65
C HIS A 148 14.32 -5.59 14.04
N LYS A 149 14.03 -4.70 13.09
CA LYS A 149 14.08 -3.25 13.23
C LYS A 149 12.71 -2.62 13.14
N LYS A 150 12.65 -1.34 13.48
CA LYS A 150 11.48 -0.49 13.32
C LYS A 150 11.58 0.16 11.94
N PRO A 151 10.82 -0.33 10.94
CA PRO A 151 10.89 0.17 9.58
C PRO A 151 10.38 1.61 9.49
N LEU A 152 10.68 2.24 8.37
CA LEU A 152 10.04 3.47 7.91
C LEU A 152 8.93 3.08 6.93
N VAL A 153 7.74 3.63 7.14
CA VAL A 153 6.60 3.56 6.22
C VAL A 153 6.38 4.94 5.64
N LEU A 154 6.29 5.03 4.32
CA LEU A 154 5.85 6.23 3.64
C LEU A 154 4.44 6.04 3.11
N ASP A 155 3.51 6.87 3.58
CA ASP A 155 2.15 6.96 3.07
C ASP A 155 2.09 8.13 2.08
N LEU A 156 2.25 7.84 0.80
CA LEU A 156 2.20 8.83 -0.27
C LEU A 156 0.76 8.92 -0.80
N ALA A 157 0.03 9.93 -0.32
CA ALA A 157 -1.42 10.04 -0.52
C ALA A 157 -1.77 10.80 -1.81
N PHE A 158 -2.68 10.21 -2.59
CA PHE A 158 -3.36 10.82 -3.75
C PHE A 158 -4.72 11.43 -3.39
N PHE A 159 -5.26 11.08 -2.23
CA PHE A 159 -6.44 11.70 -1.65
C PHE A 159 -6.53 11.28 -0.20
N HIS A 160 -6.97 12.19 0.67
CA HIS A 160 -7.25 11.92 2.06
C HIS A 160 -8.37 12.85 2.56
N SER A 161 -9.19 12.39 3.51
CA SER A 161 -10.32 13.18 4.02
C SER A 161 -10.01 14.03 5.24
N GLY A 162 -8.89 13.80 5.92
CA GLY A 162 -8.45 14.54 7.11
C GLY A 162 -6.97 14.91 7.05
N PRO A 163 -6.39 15.49 8.10
CA PRO A 163 -4.97 15.83 8.12
C PRO A 163 -4.10 14.56 8.04
N LEU A 164 -3.04 14.63 7.25
CA LEU A 164 -1.96 13.64 7.29
C LEU A 164 -1.11 13.85 8.54
N ASN A 165 -0.62 12.77 9.13
CA ASN A 165 0.10 12.79 10.39
C ASN A 165 1.34 11.88 10.40
N THR A 166 2.50 12.51 10.30
CA THR A 166 3.80 11.85 10.50
C THR A 166 4.06 11.62 11.98
N HIS A 167 4.31 10.37 12.38
CA HIS A 167 4.49 9.99 13.78
C HIS A 167 5.30 8.70 13.94
N ILE A 168 5.69 8.36 15.17
CA ILE A 168 6.35 7.09 15.49
C ILE A 168 5.39 6.23 16.30
N SER A 169 5.19 4.99 15.86
CA SER A 169 4.42 3.97 16.58
C SER A 169 5.35 2.94 17.22
N ASN A 170 4.77 1.94 17.89
CA ASN A 170 5.54 0.80 18.41
C ASN A 170 6.20 0.01 17.27
N ASP A 171 5.52 -0.11 16.14
CA ASP A 171 5.90 -1.03 15.07
C ASP A 171 6.61 -0.35 13.90
N ALA A 172 6.45 0.96 13.69
CA ALA A 172 7.07 1.68 12.56
C ALA A 172 7.20 3.20 12.79
N HIS A 173 8.08 3.83 12.01
CA HIS A 173 8.10 5.28 11.78
C HIS A 173 7.17 5.58 10.59
N HIS A 174 6.11 6.35 10.81
CA HIS A 174 5.09 6.65 9.80
C HIS A 174 5.32 8.05 9.25
N TYR A 175 5.65 8.16 7.97
CA TYR A 175 5.79 9.43 7.26
C TYR A 175 4.66 9.58 6.26
N GLN A 176 3.83 10.61 6.41
CA GLN A 176 2.69 10.82 5.52
C GLN A 176 2.89 12.11 4.72
N GLU A 177 2.71 12.04 3.39
CA GLU A 177 2.81 13.20 2.52
C GLU A 177 1.79 13.12 1.38
N ALA A 178 1.12 14.23 1.10
CA ALA A 178 0.25 14.35 -0.05
C ALA A 178 1.12 14.58 -1.30
N ILE A 179 0.94 13.73 -2.32
CA ILE A 179 1.73 13.79 -3.56
C ILE A 179 0.93 14.24 -4.78
N GLY A 180 -0.36 14.49 -4.60
CA GLY A 180 -1.28 14.97 -5.63
C GLY A 180 -2.73 14.68 -5.24
N THR A 181 -3.67 15.11 -6.08
CA THR A 181 -5.10 14.79 -5.91
C THR A 181 -5.61 14.01 -7.11
N ALA A 182 -5.87 12.71 -6.95
CA ALA A 182 -6.56 11.93 -7.98
C ALA A 182 -8.05 12.33 -8.01
N PRO A 183 -8.57 12.89 -9.11
CA PRO A 183 -9.96 13.32 -9.16
C PRO A 183 -10.90 12.10 -9.19
N VAL A 184 -12.15 12.29 -8.73
CA VAL A 184 -13.17 11.24 -8.82
C VAL A 184 -13.54 11.02 -10.29
N ARG A 185 -13.72 9.77 -10.69
CA ARG A 185 -14.18 9.33 -12.02
C ARG A 185 -13.33 9.85 -13.19
N SER A 186 -12.03 9.98 -12.97
CA SER A 186 -11.07 10.30 -14.03
C SER A 186 -9.71 9.68 -13.72
N TRP A 187 -8.99 9.33 -14.78
CA TRP A 187 -7.63 8.82 -14.66
C TRP A 187 -6.68 9.96 -14.34
N HIS A 188 -5.89 9.77 -13.28
CA HIS A 188 -4.74 10.58 -12.93
C HIS A 188 -3.48 9.75 -13.08
N SER A 189 -2.57 10.17 -13.94
CA SER A 189 -1.27 9.50 -14.12
C SER A 189 -0.18 10.40 -13.59
N GLN A 190 0.73 9.83 -12.80
CA GLN A 190 1.81 10.57 -12.19
C GLN A 190 3.09 9.75 -12.14
N SER A 191 4.20 10.39 -12.48
CA SER A 191 5.56 9.90 -12.27
C SER A 191 6.27 10.83 -11.30
N PHE A 192 6.97 10.29 -10.31
CA PHE A 192 7.70 11.09 -9.32
C PHE A 192 8.97 10.40 -8.84
N ASN A 193 9.95 11.21 -8.41
CA ASN A 193 11.18 10.74 -7.80
C ASN A 193 10.90 10.31 -6.36
N LEU A 194 10.73 9.00 -6.16
CA LEU A 194 10.48 8.39 -4.87
C LEU A 194 11.65 8.59 -3.89
N SER A 195 12.90 8.60 -4.38
CA SER A 195 14.07 8.83 -3.52
C SER A 195 13.99 10.17 -2.78
N ASN A 196 13.39 11.22 -3.37
CA ASN A 196 13.20 12.50 -2.68
C ASN A 196 12.31 12.35 -1.43
N TYR A 197 11.21 11.62 -1.55
CA TYR A 197 10.29 11.37 -0.43
C TYR A 197 10.94 10.50 0.64
N ILE A 198 11.61 9.41 0.23
CA ILE A 198 12.35 8.53 1.15
C ILE A 198 13.42 9.30 1.91
N ASN A 199 14.23 10.12 1.22
CA ASN A 199 15.29 10.88 1.86
C ASN A 199 14.77 11.93 2.84
N ARG A 200 13.66 12.62 2.52
CA ARG A 200 13.01 13.54 3.48
C ARG A 200 12.50 12.81 4.71
N ALA A 201 11.88 11.65 4.54
CA ALA A 201 11.36 10.84 5.63
C ALA A 201 12.48 10.29 6.54
N LEU A 202 13.57 9.79 5.94
CA LEU A 202 14.75 9.35 6.68
C LEU A 202 15.38 10.50 7.47
N LEU A 203 15.52 11.68 6.85
CA LEU A 203 16.04 12.87 7.52
C LEU A 203 15.13 13.29 8.68
N HIS A 204 13.81 13.31 8.47
CA HIS A 204 12.83 13.69 9.49
C HIS A 204 12.96 12.83 10.76
N PHE A 205 13.14 11.52 10.59
CA PHE A 205 13.31 10.57 11.69
C PHE A 205 14.76 10.31 12.11
N HIS A 206 15.72 11.03 11.52
CA HIS A 206 17.16 10.83 11.75
C HIS A 206 17.64 9.38 11.54
N LEU A 207 17.09 8.72 10.50
CA LEU A 207 17.41 7.34 10.15
C LEU A 207 18.54 7.26 9.11
N PRO A 208 19.48 6.30 9.24
CA PRO A 208 20.61 6.16 8.32
C PRO A 208 20.20 5.57 6.95
N SER A 209 20.71 6.14 5.86
CA SER A 209 20.37 5.70 4.49
C SER A 209 21.30 4.64 3.88
N THR A 210 22.52 4.46 4.41
CA THR A 210 23.62 3.70 3.77
C THR A 210 23.23 2.27 3.36
N ASP A 211 22.45 1.58 4.20
CA ASP A 211 22.02 0.18 4.01
C ASP A 211 20.49 0.03 3.90
N ALA A 212 19.78 1.15 3.73
CA ALA A 212 18.34 1.14 3.64
C ALA A 212 17.86 0.56 2.30
N LYS A 213 16.80 -0.26 2.37
CA LYS A 213 16.20 -0.89 1.19
C LYS A 213 14.68 -0.82 1.27
N VAL A 214 14.02 -0.76 0.12
CA VAL A 214 12.58 -0.97 -0.02
C VAL A 214 12.31 -2.48 0.02
N TYR A 215 11.52 -2.92 0.99
CA TYR A 215 11.17 -4.34 1.21
C TYR A 215 9.75 -4.66 0.80
N GLN A 216 8.85 -3.68 0.77
CA GLN A 216 7.45 -3.87 0.42
C GLN A 216 6.86 -2.58 -0.13
N VAL A 217 5.96 -2.76 -1.08
CA VAL A 217 5.22 -1.69 -1.74
C VAL A 217 3.76 -2.10 -1.82
N GLU A 218 2.88 -1.16 -1.51
CA GLU A 218 1.44 -1.40 -1.52
C GLU A 218 0.74 -0.24 -2.21
N PHE A 219 -0.34 -0.55 -2.91
CA PHE A 219 -1.37 0.44 -3.18
C PHE A 219 -2.56 0.11 -2.27
N LEU A 220 -3.04 1.09 -1.52
CA LEU A 220 -4.08 0.89 -0.51
C LEU A 220 -5.19 1.92 -0.59
N ILE A 221 -6.35 1.50 -0.08
CA ILE A 221 -7.40 2.39 0.42
C ILE A 221 -7.52 2.12 1.90
N GLU A 222 -7.21 3.10 2.73
CA GLU A 222 -7.46 3.08 4.17
C GLU A 222 -8.84 3.68 4.46
N LEU A 223 -9.58 3.11 5.42
CA LEU A 223 -11.00 3.37 5.65
C LEU A 223 -11.34 3.39 7.14
N VAL A 224 -12.18 4.34 7.54
CA VAL A 224 -12.94 4.34 8.79
C VAL A 224 -14.30 4.96 8.51
N ASN A 225 -15.40 4.26 8.80
CA ASN A 225 -16.75 4.74 8.52
C ASN A 225 -16.87 5.30 7.10
N ALA A 226 -16.38 4.54 6.13
CA ALA A 226 -16.24 4.99 4.76
C ALA A 226 -16.27 3.82 3.77
N GLU A 227 -16.58 4.17 2.53
CA GLU A 227 -16.39 3.32 1.36
C GLU A 227 -15.41 4.01 0.41
N GLY A 228 -14.61 3.19 -0.27
CA GLY A 228 -13.70 3.67 -1.30
C GLY A 228 -13.47 2.61 -2.38
N ALA A 229 -13.35 3.08 -3.62
CA ALA A 229 -12.96 2.22 -4.74
C ALA A 229 -12.00 2.93 -5.68
N ALA A 230 -11.08 2.16 -6.25
CA ALA A 230 -10.14 2.62 -7.24
C ALA A 230 -9.81 1.55 -8.26
N MET A 231 -9.51 1.99 -9.48
CA MET A 231 -8.74 1.21 -10.45
C MET A 231 -7.32 1.74 -10.53
N ILE A 232 -6.39 0.83 -10.75
CA ILE A 232 -4.96 1.05 -10.78
C ILE A 232 -4.42 0.48 -12.08
N ASP A 233 -3.53 1.22 -12.71
CA ASP A 233 -2.78 0.79 -13.89
C ASP A 233 -1.36 1.41 -13.86
N ASN A 234 -0.47 0.98 -14.75
CA ASN A 234 0.84 1.58 -15.00
C ASN A 234 1.72 1.78 -13.76
N PHE A 235 1.55 0.93 -12.74
CA PHE A 235 2.36 0.94 -11.53
C PHE A 235 3.79 0.43 -11.81
N HIS A 236 4.81 1.27 -11.73
CA HIS A 236 6.20 0.84 -11.87
C HIS A 236 7.13 1.52 -10.87
N LEU A 237 8.19 0.80 -10.50
CA LEU A 237 9.27 1.28 -9.63
C LEU A 237 10.62 0.90 -10.25
N ASP A 238 11.35 1.92 -10.69
CA ASP A 238 12.59 1.79 -11.46
C ASP A 238 13.76 2.56 -10.83
N TYR A 239 14.97 2.16 -11.22
CA TYR A 239 16.24 2.87 -10.95
C TYR A 239 16.56 3.93 -12.01
#